data_AF-A0A1M6SAV2-F1
#
_entry.id   AF-A0A1M6SAV2-F1
#
_cell.length_a   1.000
_cell.length_b   1.000
_cell.length_c   1.000
_cell.angle_alpha   90.00
_cell.angle_beta   90.00
_cell.angle_gamma   90.00
#
_symmetry.space_group_name_H-M   'P 1'
#
loop_
_entity.id
_entity.type
_entity.pdbx_description
1 polymer ?
#
loop_
_entity_poly.entity_id
_entity_poly.type
_entity_poly.pdbx_seq_one_letter_code
_entity_poly.pdbx_strand_id
1 'polypeptide(L)'
;MGIITSKKLYILFFLMVLFLLFIVSCVSQSNVKRDGKTFSEEDQKQQEAVELLKQEKWEQAASTLMDLKVKYKDNKTFEILHCYAWVKQQLNNNNPAPHLLLTTNDIPNDYNGPLADEILLCKKHVENHQEILKGQEELYQKIINSVMAEKWEEGEYLNWLVELNYKDAKPIRDYTRAQKYKSENNLSLAKITIEKVSDNYNGPMKEQILSFKHNLVNKKETELQTTINTTVSQDQYKPQKIVDTNEKQIWKVYISSGQLHFTGTYKGTGNFIVKLSDSNQNLVEVIANEIGDYVADKIVSVDYVGWYYLEVHGTYGEWTYQWNNSVFNS
;
A
#
# COMPACT_ATOMS: atom_id res chain seq x y z
N MET A 1 -75.18 -20.57 -38.55
CA MET A 1 -74.48 -19.39 -37.99
C MET A 1 -74.46 -19.52 -36.48
N GLY A 2 -73.33 -19.86 -35.88
CA GLY A 2 -73.21 -19.93 -34.43
C GLY A 2 -73.09 -18.51 -33.85
N ILE A 3 -74.07 -18.11 -33.02
CA ILE A 3 -74.06 -16.81 -32.35
C ILE A 3 -72.85 -16.78 -31.39
N ILE A 4 -71.87 -15.93 -31.68
CA ILE A 4 -70.75 -15.68 -30.77
C ILE A 4 -71.32 -14.94 -29.57
N THR A 5 -71.30 -15.57 -28.40
CA THR A 5 -71.75 -14.96 -27.15
C THR A 5 -70.76 -13.89 -26.69
N SER A 6 -71.25 -12.84 -26.03
CA SER A 6 -70.44 -11.71 -25.54
C SER A 6 -69.21 -12.13 -24.73
N LYS A 7 -69.30 -13.24 -23.98
CA LYS A 7 -68.16 -13.82 -23.24
C LYS A 7 -67.01 -14.27 -24.14
N LYS A 8 -67.30 -14.86 -25.30
CA LYS A 8 -66.27 -15.30 -26.26
C LYS A 8 -65.56 -14.10 -26.90
N LEU A 9 -66.28 -12.99 -27.09
CA LEU A 9 -65.71 -11.76 -27.63
C LEU A 9 -64.72 -11.11 -26.65
N TYR A 10 -65.03 -11.10 -25.35
CA TYR A 10 -64.11 -10.57 -24.31
C TYR A 10 -62.82 -11.38 -24.19
N ILE A 11 -62.90 -12.71 -24.23
CA ILE A 11 -61.72 -13.58 -24.18
C ILE A 11 -60.81 -13.34 -25.39
N LEU A 12 -61.41 -13.19 -26.58
CA LEU A 12 -60.66 -12.92 -27.81
C LEU A 12 -59.94 -11.57 -27.74
N PHE A 13 -60.62 -10.53 -27.22
CA PHE A 13 -60.03 -9.20 -27.04
C PHE A 13 -58.86 -9.23 -26.06
N PHE A 14 -59.01 -9.91 -24.92
CA PHE A 14 -57.96 -10.04 -23.92
C PHE A 14 -56.72 -10.77 -24.46
N LEU A 15 -56.92 -11.85 -25.22
CA LEU A 15 -55.83 -12.57 -25.88
C LEU A 15 -55.11 -11.71 -26.91
N MET A 16 -55.85 -10.85 -27.64
CA MET A 16 -55.26 -9.94 -28.62
C MET A 16 -54.40 -8.87 -27.94
N VAL A 17 -54.82 -8.35 -26.78
CA VAL A 17 -54.03 -7.41 -25.97
C VAL A 17 -52.77 -8.07 -25.42
N LEU A 18 -52.87 -9.29 -24.89
CA LEU A 18 -51.69 -10.05 -24.44
C LEU A 18 -50.71 -10.33 -25.59
N PHE A 19 -51.21 -10.67 -26.77
CA PHE A 19 -50.38 -10.90 -27.95
C PHE A 19 -49.71 -9.61 -28.43
N LEU A 20 -50.39 -8.46 -28.37
CA LEU A 20 -49.80 -7.16 -28.65
C LEU A 20 -48.70 -6.80 -27.64
N LEU A 21 -48.92 -7.05 -26.35
CA LEU A 21 -47.91 -6.85 -25.32
C LEU A 21 -46.69 -7.78 -25.53
N PHE A 22 -46.93 -9.02 -25.95
CA PHE A 22 -45.86 -9.96 -26.30
C PHE A 22 -45.06 -9.48 -27.52
N ILE A 23 -45.73 -9.02 -28.59
CA ILE A 23 -45.07 -8.45 -29.76
C ILE A 23 -44.23 -7.23 -29.38
N VAL A 24 -44.75 -6.33 -28.54
CA VAL A 24 -43.98 -5.16 -28.07
C VAL A 24 -42.73 -5.60 -27.30
N SER A 25 -42.81 -6.65 -26.48
CA SER A 25 -41.64 -7.20 -25.77
C SER A 25 -40.60 -7.83 -26.73
N CYS A 26 -41.05 -8.57 -27.75
CA CYS A 26 -40.15 -9.19 -28.74
C CYS A 26 -39.51 -8.15 -29.66
N VAL A 27 -40.25 -7.10 -30.04
CA VAL A 27 -39.73 -6.00 -30.88
C VAL A 27 -38.75 -5.13 -30.09
N SER A 28 -38.93 -4.98 -28.78
CA SER A 28 -37.95 -4.32 -27.91
C SER A 28 -36.63 -5.10 -27.85
N GLN A 29 -36.68 -6.44 -27.87
CA GLN A 29 -35.48 -7.28 -27.91
C GLN A 29 -34.82 -7.36 -29.29
N SER A 30 -35.56 -7.19 -30.39
CA SER A 30 -35.01 -7.33 -31.76
C SER A 30 -34.47 -6.03 -32.36
N ASN A 31 -34.85 -4.86 -31.84
CA ASN A 31 -34.40 -3.56 -32.35
C ASN A 31 -33.01 -3.10 -31.85
N VAL A 32 -32.30 -3.90 -31.03
CA VAL A 32 -30.90 -3.64 -30.64
C VAL A 32 -29.88 -4.07 -31.72
N LYS A 33 -30.34 -4.38 -32.94
CA LYS A 33 -29.51 -4.60 -34.13
C LYS A 33 -29.64 -3.48 -35.17
N ARG A 34 -29.61 -2.21 -34.75
CA ARG A 34 -29.28 -1.11 -35.68
C ARG A 34 -27.82 -0.72 -35.48
N ASP A 35 -27.08 -0.83 -36.57
CA ASP A 35 -25.67 -0.48 -36.77
C ASP A 35 -24.61 -1.52 -36.36
N GLY A 36 -24.81 -2.79 -36.70
CA GLY A 36 -23.73 -3.74 -37.11
C GLY A 36 -22.50 -3.96 -36.21
N LYS A 37 -22.41 -3.33 -35.04
CA LYS A 37 -21.31 -3.40 -34.10
C LYS A 37 -21.85 -4.17 -32.91
N THR A 38 -21.51 -5.44 -32.85
CA THR A 38 -21.81 -6.27 -31.68
C THR A 38 -21.15 -5.60 -30.49
N PHE A 39 -21.93 -5.00 -29.60
CA PHE A 39 -21.41 -4.43 -28.35
C PHE A 39 -20.67 -5.54 -27.61
N SER A 40 -19.50 -5.20 -27.08
CA SER A 40 -18.76 -6.13 -26.25
C SER A 40 -19.56 -6.43 -24.97
N GLU A 41 -19.30 -7.58 -24.34
CA GLU A 41 -19.88 -7.89 -23.02
C GLU A 41 -19.57 -6.77 -22.00
N GLU A 42 -18.43 -6.11 -22.14
CA GLU A 42 -18.01 -4.96 -21.34
C GLU A 42 -18.93 -3.76 -21.55
N ASP A 43 -19.23 -3.39 -22.81
CA ASP A 43 -20.12 -2.28 -23.12
C ASP A 43 -21.54 -2.50 -22.57
N GLN A 44 -22.05 -3.73 -22.67
CA GLN A 44 -23.38 -4.08 -22.14
C GLN A 44 -23.43 -3.92 -20.62
N LYS A 45 -22.42 -4.42 -19.91
CA LYS A 45 -22.34 -4.30 -18.45
C LYS A 45 -22.13 -2.86 -18.00
N GLN A 46 -21.39 -2.07 -18.77
CA GLN A 46 -21.26 -0.63 -18.53
C GLN A 46 -22.62 0.07 -18.67
N GLN A 47 -23.39 -0.24 -19.71
CA GLN A 47 -24.73 0.31 -19.91
C GLN A 47 -25.66 -0.08 -18.75
N GLU A 48 -25.66 -1.34 -18.33
CA GLU A 48 -26.45 -1.82 -17.19
C GLU A 48 -26.10 -1.05 -15.89
N ALA A 49 -24.81 -0.86 -15.61
CA ALA A 49 -24.37 -0.10 -14.45
C ALA A 49 -24.78 1.39 -14.54
N VAL A 50 -24.68 2.00 -15.72
CA VAL A 50 -25.14 3.38 -15.95
C VAL A 50 -26.65 3.51 -15.75
N GLU A 51 -27.43 2.53 -16.16
CA GLU A 51 -28.89 2.53 -15.91
C GLU A 51 -29.22 2.38 -14.42
N LEU A 52 -28.46 1.59 -13.64
CA LEU A 52 -28.61 1.55 -12.19
C LEU A 52 -28.31 2.92 -11.55
N LEU A 53 -27.28 3.64 -12.03
CA LEU A 53 -26.95 4.98 -11.56
C LEU A 53 -28.06 5.99 -11.87
N LYS A 54 -28.62 5.97 -13.08
CA LYS A 54 -29.76 6.83 -13.45
C LYS A 54 -31.02 6.54 -12.62
N GLN A 55 -31.21 5.30 -12.19
CA GLN A 55 -32.30 4.87 -11.31
C GLN A 55 -32.01 5.16 -9.82
N GLU A 56 -30.90 5.83 -9.51
CA GLU A 56 -30.46 6.13 -8.15
C GLU A 56 -30.29 4.88 -7.25
N LYS A 57 -30.03 3.71 -7.86
CA LYS A 57 -29.78 2.45 -7.13
C LYS A 57 -28.30 2.36 -6.73
N TRP A 58 -27.85 3.34 -5.93
CA TRP A 58 -26.43 3.60 -5.66
C TRP A 58 -25.66 2.39 -5.12
N GLU A 59 -26.23 1.66 -4.16
CA GLU A 59 -25.57 0.49 -3.56
C GLU A 59 -25.40 -0.65 -4.58
N GLN A 60 -26.44 -0.93 -5.37
CA GLN A 60 -26.39 -1.97 -6.41
C GLN A 60 -25.43 -1.57 -7.53
N ALA A 61 -25.44 -0.30 -7.93
CA ALA A 61 -24.52 0.25 -8.91
C ALA A 61 -23.07 0.13 -8.41
N ALA A 62 -22.79 0.54 -7.17
CA ALA A 62 -21.45 0.46 -6.57
C ALA A 62 -20.96 -0.99 -6.52
N SER A 63 -21.77 -1.93 -6.02
CA SER A 63 -21.40 -3.35 -6.00
C SER A 63 -21.08 -3.88 -7.40
N THR A 64 -21.94 -3.58 -8.38
CA THR A 64 -21.75 -4.02 -9.77
C THR A 64 -20.48 -3.44 -10.37
N LEU A 65 -20.23 -2.14 -10.17
CA LEU A 65 -19.06 -1.44 -10.70
C LEU A 65 -17.76 -1.89 -10.03
N MET A 66 -17.81 -2.32 -8.77
CA MET A 66 -16.66 -2.91 -8.10
C MET A 66 -16.25 -4.24 -8.76
N ASP A 67 -17.22 -5.11 -9.04
CA ASP A 67 -16.95 -6.38 -9.74
C ASP A 67 -16.38 -6.13 -11.14
N LEU A 68 -16.91 -5.12 -11.84
CA LEU A 68 -16.41 -4.72 -13.16
C LEU A 68 -15.00 -4.13 -13.10
N LYS A 69 -14.71 -3.28 -12.11
CA LYS A 69 -13.36 -2.73 -11.86
C LYS A 69 -12.34 -3.85 -11.64
N VAL A 70 -12.70 -4.89 -10.87
CA VAL A 70 -11.81 -6.04 -10.61
C VAL A 70 -11.59 -6.85 -11.89
N LYS A 71 -12.65 -7.06 -12.68
CA LYS A 71 -12.60 -7.84 -13.93
C LYS A 71 -11.83 -7.10 -15.05
N TYR A 72 -11.99 -5.78 -15.15
CA TYR A 72 -11.48 -4.93 -16.24
C TYR A 72 -10.56 -3.83 -15.70
N LYS A 73 -9.43 -4.22 -15.11
CA LYS A 73 -8.53 -3.32 -14.35
C LYS A 73 -8.00 -2.12 -15.14
N ASP A 74 -7.90 -2.24 -16.47
CA ASP A 74 -7.37 -1.18 -17.33
C ASP A 74 -8.44 -0.15 -17.74
N ASN A 75 -9.72 -0.45 -17.49
CA ASN A 75 -10.81 0.47 -17.82
C ASN A 75 -11.12 1.41 -16.65
N LYS A 76 -10.53 2.60 -16.70
CA LYS A 76 -10.73 3.67 -15.70
C LYS A 76 -12.17 4.15 -15.58
N THR A 77 -13.02 3.93 -16.59
CA THR A 77 -14.42 4.36 -16.52
C THR A 77 -15.19 3.61 -15.44
N PHE A 78 -14.91 2.32 -15.21
CA PHE A 78 -15.55 1.57 -14.12
C PHE A 78 -15.14 2.08 -12.75
N GLU A 79 -13.86 2.45 -12.59
CA GLU A 79 -13.37 3.06 -11.36
C GLU A 79 -14.04 4.41 -11.08
N ILE A 80 -14.15 5.29 -12.08
CA ILE A 80 -14.79 6.60 -11.94
C ILE A 80 -16.29 6.44 -11.61
N LEU A 81 -17.00 5.58 -12.31
CA LEU A 81 -18.42 5.31 -12.05
C LEU A 81 -18.61 4.68 -10.66
N HIS A 82 -17.73 3.78 -10.22
CA HIS A 82 -17.76 3.20 -8.88
C HIS A 82 -17.60 4.28 -7.81
N CYS A 83 -16.60 5.15 -7.97
CA CYS A 83 -16.35 6.28 -7.06
C CYS A 83 -17.59 7.17 -6.95
N TYR A 84 -18.21 7.50 -8.09
CA TYR A 84 -19.45 8.28 -8.11
C TYR A 84 -20.61 7.58 -7.38
N ALA A 85 -20.84 6.30 -7.66
CA ALA A 85 -21.90 5.50 -7.04
C ALA A 85 -21.76 5.48 -5.51
N TRP A 86 -20.53 5.20 -5.04
CA TRP A 86 -20.21 5.13 -3.63
C TRP A 86 -20.41 6.47 -2.94
N VAL A 87 -19.92 7.56 -3.55
CA VAL A 87 -20.08 8.91 -3.00
C VAL A 87 -21.56 9.27 -2.85
N LYS A 88 -22.37 9.01 -3.87
CA LYS A 88 -23.82 9.25 -3.83
C LYS A 88 -24.52 8.43 -2.75
N GLN A 89 -24.14 7.18 -2.55
CA GLN A 89 -24.67 6.34 -1.48
C GLN A 89 -24.38 6.94 -0.10
N GLN A 90 -23.14 7.36 0.16
CA GLN A 90 -22.75 7.92 1.47
C GLN A 90 -23.43 9.27 1.75
N LEU A 91 -23.55 10.13 0.73
CA LEU A 91 -24.28 11.40 0.85
C LEU A 91 -25.76 11.16 1.17
N ASN A 92 -26.41 10.19 0.51
CA ASN A 92 -27.81 9.84 0.77
C ASN A 92 -28.03 9.27 2.18
N ASN A 93 -27.02 8.61 2.74
CA ASN A 93 -27.06 8.08 4.11
C ASN A 93 -26.74 9.14 5.18
N ASN A 94 -26.56 10.41 4.80
CA ASN A 94 -26.07 11.49 5.67
C ASN A 94 -24.78 11.09 6.41
N ASN A 95 -23.92 10.33 5.74
CA ASN A 95 -22.62 9.90 6.26
C ASN A 95 -21.50 10.59 5.46
N PRO A 96 -21.24 11.89 5.68
CA PRO A 96 -20.20 12.65 5.00
C PRO A 96 -18.83 12.20 5.52
N ALA A 97 -18.44 10.98 5.18
CA ALA A 97 -17.21 10.42 5.67
C ALA A 97 -16.02 11.09 4.98
N PRO A 98 -14.92 11.37 5.71
CA PRO A 98 -13.70 11.98 5.16
C PRO A 98 -13.14 11.31 3.89
N HIS A 99 -13.40 10.01 3.69
CA HIS A 99 -12.94 9.25 2.53
C HIS A 99 -13.65 9.65 1.22
N LEU A 100 -14.75 10.42 1.27
CA LEU A 100 -15.42 10.91 0.06
C LEU A 100 -14.49 11.78 -0.78
N LEU A 101 -13.68 12.63 -0.14
CA LEU A 101 -12.69 13.47 -0.82
C LEU A 101 -11.62 12.63 -1.53
N LEU A 102 -11.12 11.58 -0.90
CA LEU A 102 -10.19 10.64 -1.53
C LEU A 102 -10.83 9.97 -2.75
N THR A 103 -12.06 9.48 -2.58
CA THR A 103 -12.81 8.80 -3.62
C THR A 103 -13.06 9.71 -4.83
N THR A 104 -13.26 11.01 -4.61
CA THR A 104 -13.44 11.99 -5.70
C THR A 104 -12.13 12.49 -6.33
N ASN A 105 -10.98 12.33 -5.66
CA ASN A 105 -9.68 12.74 -6.21
C ASN A 105 -9.27 11.90 -7.44
N ASP A 106 -9.73 10.65 -7.50
CA ASP A 106 -9.46 9.75 -8.62
C ASP A 106 -10.26 10.11 -9.89
N ILE A 107 -11.23 11.01 -9.78
CA ILE A 107 -12.06 11.47 -10.90
C ILE A 107 -11.33 12.61 -11.62
N PRO A 108 -10.91 12.46 -12.89
CA PRO A 108 -10.26 13.54 -13.64
C PRO A 108 -11.18 14.75 -13.85
N ASN A 109 -10.62 15.97 -13.82
CA ASN A 109 -11.40 17.20 -14.04
C ASN A 109 -11.92 17.34 -15.49
N ASP A 110 -11.32 16.61 -16.41
CA ASP A 110 -11.65 16.55 -17.84
C ASP A 110 -12.40 15.26 -18.21
N TYR A 111 -12.95 14.54 -17.23
CA TYR A 111 -13.74 13.34 -17.47
C TYR A 111 -14.90 13.63 -18.42
N ASN A 112 -14.96 12.88 -19.53
CA ASN A 112 -15.93 13.04 -20.61
C ASN A 112 -16.73 11.75 -20.92
N GLY A 113 -16.72 10.80 -19.98
CA GLY A 113 -17.43 9.53 -20.11
C GLY A 113 -18.93 9.62 -19.76
N PRO A 114 -19.61 8.48 -19.56
CA PRO A 114 -21.00 8.46 -19.13
C PRO A 114 -21.20 9.25 -17.84
N LEU A 115 -22.30 10.03 -17.79
CA LEU A 115 -22.68 10.88 -16.65
C LEU A 115 -21.62 11.93 -16.26
N ALA A 116 -20.82 12.42 -17.24
CA ALA A 116 -19.73 13.35 -16.98
C ALA A 116 -20.17 14.61 -16.21
N ASP A 117 -21.25 15.24 -16.64
CA ASP A 117 -21.75 16.49 -16.02
C ASP A 117 -22.16 16.24 -14.57
N GLU A 118 -22.91 15.16 -14.29
CA GLU A 118 -23.35 14.81 -12.94
C GLU A 118 -22.20 14.40 -12.03
N ILE A 119 -21.21 13.68 -12.58
CA ILE A 119 -20.01 13.26 -11.84
C ILE A 119 -19.17 14.46 -11.44
N LEU A 120 -18.87 15.35 -12.39
CA LEU A 120 -18.07 16.54 -12.14
C LEU A 120 -18.79 17.50 -11.18
N LEU A 121 -20.11 17.62 -11.28
CA LEU A 121 -20.91 18.37 -10.32
C LEU A 121 -20.85 17.75 -8.91
N CYS A 122 -20.94 16.43 -8.80
CA CYS A 122 -20.85 15.72 -7.52
C CYS A 122 -19.47 15.87 -6.89
N LYS A 123 -18.39 15.76 -7.69
CA LYS A 123 -17.02 16.04 -7.24
C LYS A 123 -16.91 17.45 -6.67
N LYS A 124 -17.36 18.46 -7.41
CA LYS A 124 -17.35 19.85 -6.95
C LYS A 124 -18.18 20.04 -5.69
N HIS A 125 -19.31 19.35 -5.54
CA HIS A 125 -20.12 19.40 -4.33
C HIS A 125 -19.33 18.87 -3.12
N VAL A 126 -18.70 17.69 -3.23
CA VAL A 126 -17.88 17.09 -2.17
C VAL A 126 -16.70 18.00 -1.80
N GLU A 127 -16.00 18.56 -2.80
CA GLU A 127 -14.87 19.46 -2.59
C GLU A 127 -15.24 20.76 -1.85
N ASN A 128 -16.48 21.23 -2.03
CA ASN A 128 -16.97 22.47 -1.40
C ASN A 128 -17.79 22.22 -0.12
N HIS A 129 -18.03 20.96 0.27
CA HIS A 129 -18.90 20.66 1.40
C HIS A 129 -18.18 20.89 2.73
N GLN A 130 -18.45 22.04 3.35
CA GLN A 130 -17.83 22.45 4.61
C GLN A 130 -18.01 21.44 5.75
N GLU A 131 -19.09 20.66 5.76
CA GLU A 131 -19.31 19.61 6.77
C GLU A 131 -18.36 18.42 6.60
N ILE A 132 -17.94 18.09 5.37
CA ILE A 132 -16.92 17.06 5.13
C ILE A 132 -15.57 17.54 5.65
N LEU A 133 -15.22 18.80 5.38
CA LEU A 133 -13.99 19.42 5.89
C LEU A 133 -14.00 19.54 7.43
N LYS A 134 -15.15 19.87 8.01
CA LYS A 134 -15.32 19.90 9.47
C LYS A 134 -15.20 18.50 10.08
N GLY A 135 -15.80 17.49 9.45
CA GLY A 135 -15.67 16.09 9.87
C GLY A 135 -14.23 15.58 9.80
N GLN A 136 -13.42 16.07 8.85
CA GLN A 136 -11.99 15.79 8.79
C GLN A 136 -11.23 16.34 9.99
N GLU A 137 -11.46 17.60 10.35
CA GLU A 137 -10.82 18.22 11.53
C GLU A 137 -11.27 17.52 12.82
N GLU A 138 -12.56 17.22 12.97
CA GLU A 138 -13.06 16.47 14.14
C GLU A 138 -12.44 15.07 14.24
N LEU A 139 -12.31 14.35 13.11
CA LEU A 139 -11.63 13.05 13.06
C LEU A 139 -10.15 13.18 13.39
N TYR A 140 -9.46 14.18 12.84
CA TYR A 140 -8.06 14.45 13.12
C TYR A 140 -7.85 14.69 14.62
N GLN A 141 -8.62 15.58 15.23
CA GLN A 141 -8.54 15.86 16.67
C GLN A 141 -8.83 14.62 17.51
N LYS A 142 -9.82 13.81 17.11
CA LYS A 142 -10.11 12.53 17.77
C LYS A 142 -8.89 11.60 17.74
N ILE A 143 -8.26 11.42 16.58
CA ILE A 143 -7.08 10.57 16.44
C ILE A 143 -5.93 11.11 17.29
N ILE A 144 -5.68 12.42 17.28
CA ILE A 144 -4.64 13.04 18.10
C ILE A 144 -4.87 12.75 19.59
N ASN A 145 -6.11 12.94 20.06
CA ASN A 145 -6.46 12.65 21.46
C ASN A 145 -6.23 11.17 21.81
N SER A 146 -6.53 10.25 20.90
CA SER A 146 -6.27 8.82 21.09
C SER A 146 -4.78 8.49 21.12
N VAL A 147 -3.98 9.06 20.20
CA VAL A 147 -2.52 8.87 20.19
C VAL A 147 -1.88 9.48 21.44
N MET A 148 -2.37 10.63 21.92
CA MET A 148 -1.96 11.24 23.19
C MET A 148 -2.32 10.37 24.41
N ALA A 149 -3.40 9.59 24.32
CA ALA A 149 -3.79 8.60 25.31
C ALA A 149 -3.11 7.22 25.12
N GLU A 150 -2.04 7.16 24.33
CA GLU A 150 -1.24 5.97 24.05
C GLU A 150 -2.00 4.81 23.36
N LYS A 151 -3.11 5.11 22.68
CA LYS A 151 -3.87 4.15 21.86
C LYS A 151 -3.31 4.08 20.45
N TRP A 152 -2.14 3.45 20.32
CA TRP A 152 -1.34 3.48 19.08
C TRP A 152 -2.04 2.85 17.87
N GLU A 153 -2.91 1.88 18.09
CA GLU A 153 -3.73 1.23 17.06
C GLU A 153 -4.65 2.21 16.33
N GLU A 154 -5.14 3.25 17.01
CA GLU A 154 -5.96 4.29 16.39
C GLU A 154 -5.14 5.21 15.47
N GLY A 155 -3.81 5.20 15.57
CA GLY A 155 -2.92 5.93 14.68
C GLY A 155 -2.87 5.37 13.25
N GLU A 156 -3.37 4.17 12.99
CA GLU A 156 -3.45 3.64 11.62
C GLU A 156 -4.39 4.47 10.73
N TYR A 157 -5.36 5.16 11.34
CA TYR A 157 -6.25 6.09 10.64
C TYR A 157 -5.52 7.34 10.10
N LEU A 158 -4.30 7.64 10.58
CA LEU A 158 -3.47 8.71 10.04
C LEU A 158 -3.00 8.42 8.61
N ASN A 159 -2.97 7.17 8.15
CA ASN A 159 -2.66 6.85 6.76
C ASN A 159 -3.61 7.57 5.80
N TRP A 160 -4.90 7.58 6.12
CA TRP A 160 -5.92 8.26 5.31
C TRP A 160 -5.76 9.77 5.32
N LEU A 161 -5.43 10.35 6.49
CA LEU A 161 -5.18 11.79 6.58
C LEU A 161 -3.90 12.20 5.85
N VAL A 162 -2.89 11.32 5.77
CA VAL A 162 -1.70 11.55 4.93
C VAL A 162 -2.06 11.57 3.44
N GLU A 163 -2.93 10.67 2.98
CA GLU A 163 -3.42 10.65 1.59
C GLU A 163 -4.23 11.90 1.25
N LEU A 164 -4.96 12.44 2.23
CA LEU A 164 -5.66 13.73 2.14
C LEU A 164 -4.73 14.95 2.27
N ASN A 165 -3.41 14.74 2.36
CA ASN A 165 -2.40 15.77 2.55
C ASN A 165 -2.66 16.66 3.79
N TYR A 166 -3.21 16.07 4.85
CA TYR A 166 -3.48 16.78 6.09
C TYR A 166 -2.17 17.20 6.75
N LYS A 167 -2.10 18.46 7.17
CA LYS A 167 -0.92 19.02 7.80
C LYS A 167 -0.61 18.22 9.07
N ASP A 168 0.66 17.85 9.26
CA ASP A 168 1.18 17.13 10.42
C ASP A 168 0.77 15.64 10.58
N ALA A 169 -0.17 15.13 9.78
CA ALA A 169 -0.59 13.72 9.86
C ALA A 169 0.56 12.74 9.64
N LYS A 170 1.49 13.06 8.71
CA LYS A 170 2.64 12.20 8.40
C LYS A 170 3.62 12.09 9.58
N PRO A 171 4.13 13.19 10.15
CA PRO A 171 4.94 13.16 11.38
C PRO A 171 4.30 12.36 12.52
N ILE A 172 3.01 12.56 12.77
CA ILE A 172 2.30 11.90 13.87
C ILE A 172 2.15 10.41 13.59
N ARG A 173 1.84 10.02 12.35
CA ARG A 173 1.77 8.60 11.94
C ARG A 173 3.12 7.91 12.14
N ASP A 174 4.19 8.54 11.69
CA ASP A 174 5.54 7.98 11.79
C ASP A 174 5.93 7.85 13.28
N TYR A 175 5.54 8.81 14.13
CA TYR A 175 5.67 8.69 15.58
C TYR A 175 4.87 7.51 16.17
N THR A 176 3.58 7.37 15.82
CA THR A 176 2.74 6.28 16.34
C THR A 176 3.27 4.91 15.94
N ARG A 177 3.72 4.75 14.69
CA ARG A 177 4.37 3.52 14.22
C ARG A 177 5.66 3.24 14.99
N ALA A 178 6.48 4.27 15.22
CA ALA A 178 7.70 4.10 15.98
C ALA A 178 7.43 3.68 17.44
N GLN A 179 6.39 4.21 18.09
CA GLN A 179 5.96 3.78 19.41
C GLN A 179 5.50 2.31 19.42
N LYS A 180 4.72 1.89 18.44
CA LYS A 180 4.30 0.50 18.27
C LYS A 180 5.52 -0.42 18.10
N TYR A 181 6.42 -0.12 17.17
CA TYR A 181 7.64 -0.90 16.98
C TYR A 181 8.50 -0.97 18.25
N LYS A 182 8.58 0.12 19.02
CA LYS A 182 9.26 0.12 20.32
C LYS A 182 8.57 -0.82 21.32
N SER A 183 7.24 -0.83 21.41
CA SER A 183 6.49 -1.76 22.28
C SER A 183 6.68 -3.23 21.88
N GLU A 184 6.94 -3.48 20.60
CA GLU A 184 7.25 -4.80 20.04
C GLU A 184 8.76 -5.15 20.16
N ASN A 185 9.54 -4.33 20.89
CA ASN A 185 10.99 -4.44 21.05
C ASN A 185 11.79 -4.39 19.73
N ASN A 186 11.21 -3.80 18.67
CA ASN A 186 11.86 -3.58 17.38
C ASN A 186 12.44 -2.16 17.29
N LEU A 187 13.51 -1.92 18.06
CA LEU A 187 14.13 -0.60 18.20
C LEU A 187 14.70 -0.06 16.87
N SER A 188 15.18 -0.94 15.99
CA SER A 188 15.72 -0.56 14.67
C SER A 188 14.63 0.06 13.79
N LEU A 189 13.48 -0.61 13.65
CA LEU A 189 12.36 -0.06 12.88
C LEU A 189 11.76 1.19 13.54
N ALA A 190 11.68 1.21 14.87
CA ALA A 190 11.26 2.41 15.60
C ALA A 190 12.15 3.61 15.27
N LYS A 191 13.47 3.41 15.25
CA LYS A 191 14.46 4.44 14.93
C LYS A 191 14.35 4.94 13.49
N ILE A 192 14.40 4.02 12.52
CA ILE A 192 14.29 4.37 11.08
C ILE A 192 12.98 5.11 10.80
N THR A 193 11.90 4.74 11.50
CA THR A 193 10.60 5.38 11.32
C THR A 193 10.59 6.78 11.91
N ILE A 194 11.07 6.98 13.14
CA ILE A 194 11.06 8.31 13.78
C ILE A 194 12.07 9.29 13.16
N GLU A 195 13.17 8.80 12.58
CA GLU A 195 14.15 9.63 11.89
C GLU A 195 13.58 10.38 10.68
N LYS A 196 12.48 9.88 10.09
CA LYS A 196 11.75 10.54 9.00
C LYS A 196 11.04 11.81 9.45
N VAL A 197 10.82 11.98 10.76
CA VAL A 197 10.22 13.20 11.30
C VAL A 197 11.27 14.31 11.35
N SER A 198 10.97 15.47 10.79
CA SER A 198 11.86 16.64 10.80
C SER A 198 12.16 17.14 12.22
N ASP A 199 13.42 17.51 12.50
CA ASP A 199 13.80 18.13 13.77
C ASP A 199 13.14 19.50 13.98
N ASN A 200 12.73 20.15 12.89
CA ASN A 200 12.02 21.43 12.91
C ASN A 200 10.49 21.26 12.96
N TYR A 201 9.99 20.05 13.23
CA TYR A 201 8.56 19.81 13.37
C TYR A 201 7.95 20.74 14.43
N ASN A 202 6.86 21.42 14.08
CA ASN A 202 6.20 22.41 14.95
C ASN A 202 4.69 22.18 15.09
N GLY A 203 4.19 21.03 14.65
CA GLY A 203 2.79 20.67 14.71
C GLY A 203 2.35 20.15 16.09
N PRO A 204 1.12 19.60 16.17
CA PRO A 204 0.62 18.95 17.38
C PRO A 204 1.56 17.85 17.86
N MET A 205 1.65 17.66 19.17
CA MET A 205 2.54 16.66 19.78
C MET A 205 4.05 16.89 19.56
N LYS A 206 4.47 18.10 19.16
CA LYS A 206 5.89 18.45 18.94
C LYS A 206 6.80 17.94 20.06
N GLU A 207 6.47 18.26 21.30
CA GLU A 207 7.32 17.95 22.45
C GLU A 207 7.46 16.43 22.63
N GLN A 208 6.37 15.68 22.52
CA GLN A 208 6.35 14.22 22.63
C GLN A 208 7.17 13.58 21.51
N ILE A 209 6.94 14.01 20.26
CA ILE A 209 7.59 13.45 19.08
C ILE A 209 9.08 13.73 19.10
N LEU A 210 9.49 14.98 19.36
CA LEU A 210 10.91 15.35 19.38
C LEU A 210 11.63 14.80 20.61
N SER A 211 10.98 14.73 21.78
CA SER A 211 11.52 14.05 22.96
C SER A 211 11.71 12.57 22.70
N PHE A 212 10.71 11.90 22.12
CA PHE A 212 10.81 10.49 21.74
C PHE A 212 11.91 10.25 20.71
N LYS A 213 12.00 11.09 19.67
CA LYS A 213 13.07 11.03 18.67
C LYS A 213 14.43 11.20 19.33
N HIS A 214 14.61 12.25 20.14
CA HIS A 214 15.84 12.50 20.88
C HIS A 214 16.20 11.31 21.77
N ASN A 215 15.26 10.78 22.55
CA ASN A 215 15.50 9.64 23.42
C ASN A 215 15.82 8.36 22.66
N LEU A 216 15.22 8.12 21.50
CA LEU A 216 15.47 6.91 20.73
C LEU A 216 16.77 7.00 19.91
N VAL A 217 17.11 8.19 19.44
CA VAL A 217 18.31 8.44 18.61
C VAL A 217 19.55 8.68 19.49
N ASN A 218 19.43 9.43 20.59
CA ASN A 218 20.55 9.87 21.44
C ASN A 218 20.83 8.97 22.65
N LYS A 219 19.95 8.02 22.98
CA LYS A 219 20.27 6.94 23.93
C LYS A 219 21.46 6.08 23.46
N LYS A 220 21.89 6.25 22.21
CA LYS A 220 23.16 5.74 21.67
C LYS A 220 24.43 6.45 22.19
N GLU A 221 24.37 7.59 22.88
CA GLU A 221 25.60 8.22 23.40
C GLU A 221 25.87 7.79 24.85
N THR A 222 24.82 7.62 25.65
CA THR A 222 24.96 7.22 27.06
C THR A 222 24.96 5.70 27.25
N GLU A 223 24.17 4.93 26.49
CA GLU A 223 24.17 3.45 26.61
C GLU A 223 25.32 2.79 25.85
N LEU A 224 25.87 3.42 24.80
CA LEU A 224 27.10 2.94 24.18
C LEU A 224 28.28 3.07 25.14
N GLN A 225 28.33 4.12 25.99
CA GLN A 225 29.38 4.26 27.00
C GLN A 225 29.17 3.41 28.27
N THR A 226 27.93 3.11 28.68
CA THR A 226 27.68 2.25 29.86
C THR A 226 27.66 0.75 29.53
N THR A 227 27.31 0.33 28.31
CA THR A 227 27.44 -1.07 27.87
C THR A 227 28.88 -1.45 27.49
N ILE A 228 29.77 -0.47 27.21
CA ILE A 228 31.22 -0.72 27.05
C ILE A 228 31.89 -1.15 28.38
N ASN A 229 31.31 -0.85 29.53
CA ASN A 229 31.87 -1.20 30.84
C ASN A 229 31.20 -2.38 31.56
N THR A 230 30.21 -3.04 30.94
CA THR A 230 29.65 -4.28 31.51
C THR A 230 29.95 -5.43 30.57
N THR A 231 30.84 -6.30 31.04
CA THR A 231 31.37 -7.52 30.42
C THR A 231 30.27 -8.45 29.92
N VAL A 232 29.69 -8.16 28.77
CA VAL A 232 28.96 -9.14 27.97
C VAL A 232 30.01 -9.88 27.16
N SER A 233 30.23 -11.16 27.46
CA SER A 233 31.29 -11.97 26.85
C SER A 233 31.26 -11.88 25.33
N GLN A 234 32.39 -11.49 24.72
CA GLN A 234 32.56 -11.38 23.27
C GLN A 234 32.31 -12.70 22.52
N ASP A 235 32.25 -13.81 23.23
CA ASP A 235 32.08 -15.15 22.66
C ASP A 235 30.74 -15.37 21.97
N GLN A 236 29.65 -14.73 22.43
CA GLN A 236 28.32 -14.99 21.86
C GLN A 236 28.08 -14.36 20.48
N TYR A 237 28.87 -13.36 20.10
CA TYR A 237 28.76 -12.66 18.80
C TYR A 237 29.92 -12.97 17.84
N LYS A 238 30.73 -13.97 18.18
CA LYS A 238 31.84 -14.40 17.33
C LYS A 238 31.30 -14.96 16.01
N PRO A 239 31.86 -14.56 14.86
CA PRO A 239 31.50 -15.15 13.57
C PRO A 239 31.61 -16.67 13.59
N GLN A 240 30.60 -17.34 13.06
CA GLN A 240 30.56 -18.80 12.99
C GLN A 240 30.69 -19.23 11.53
N LYS A 241 31.71 -20.01 11.21
CA LYS A 241 31.81 -20.63 9.89
C LYS A 241 30.88 -21.84 9.85
N ILE A 242 29.88 -21.81 8.97
CA ILE A 242 28.87 -22.86 8.83
C ILE A 242 29.25 -23.83 7.70
N VAL A 243 29.80 -23.31 6.61
CA VAL A 243 30.28 -24.10 5.47
C VAL A 243 31.73 -23.74 5.23
N ASP A 244 32.57 -24.77 5.08
CA ASP A 244 34.01 -24.63 4.79
C ASP A 244 34.44 -25.67 3.77
N THR A 245 34.38 -25.30 2.49
CA THR A 245 34.85 -26.13 1.38
C THR A 245 35.79 -25.32 0.51
N ASN A 246 36.55 -26.01 -0.34
CA ASN A 246 37.50 -25.38 -1.25
C ASN A 246 36.85 -24.44 -2.27
N GLU A 247 35.54 -24.57 -2.53
CA GLU A 247 34.81 -23.76 -3.52
C GLU A 247 33.83 -22.78 -2.85
N LYS A 248 33.47 -23.01 -1.59
CA LYS A 248 32.41 -22.29 -0.91
C LYS A 248 32.63 -22.19 0.59
N GLN A 249 32.48 -20.98 1.11
CA GLN A 249 32.45 -20.68 2.54
C GLN A 249 31.19 -19.88 2.89
N ILE A 250 30.53 -20.25 3.99
CA ILE A 250 29.40 -19.48 4.54
C ILE A 250 29.70 -19.15 5.99
N TRP A 251 29.57 -17.87 6.33
CA TRP A 251 29.74 -17.36 7.69
C TRP A 251 28.45 -16.78 8.21
N LYS A 252 28.11 -17.10 9.46
CA LYS A 252 27.13 -16.38 10.25
C LYS A 252 27.83 -15.23 10.96
N VAL A 253 27.49 -14.00 10.61
CA VAL A 253 28.15 -12.78 11.10
C VAL A 253 27.13 -11.87 11.78
N TYR A 254 27.50 -11.28 12.91
CA TYR A 254 26.65 -10.30 13.60
C TYR A 254 27.07 -8.88 13.19
N ILE A 255 26.17 -8.12 12.57
CA ILE A 255 26.42 -6.75 12.10
C ILE A 255 25.76 -5.77 13.08
N SER A 256 26.58 -5.07 13.88
CA SER A 256 26.10 -4.13 14.91
C SER A 256 26.19 -2.65 14.52
N SER A 257 27.05 -2.31 13.56
CA SER A 257 27.22 -0.95 13.04
C SER A 257 26.10 -0.51 12.09
N GLY A 258 25.32 -1.47 11.55
CA GLY A 258 24.43 -1.26 10.40
C GLY A 258 25.16 -1.28 9.05
N GLN A 259 26.46 -1.58 9.03
CA GLN A 259 27.27 -1.66 7.82
C GLN A 259 28.29 -2.81 7.87
N LEU A 260 28.53 -3.44 6.74
CA LEU A 260 29.57 -4.46 6.53
C LEU A 260 30.59 -3.92 5.54
N HIS A 261 31.85 -3.79 5.95
CA HIS A 261 32.94 -3.49 5.03
C HIS A 261 33.63 -4.79 4.66
N PHE A 262 33.49 -5.20 3.39
CA PHE A 262 34.14 -6.39 2.84
C PHE A 262 35.35 -5.99 1.99
N THR A 263 36.49 -6.61 2.26
CA THR A 263 37.68 -6.50 1.42
C THR A 263 38.20 -7.88 1.08
N GLY A 264 38.67 -8.07 -0.14
CA GLY A 264 39.22 -9.37 -0.54
C GLY A 264 39.91 -9.34 -1.90
N THR A 265 40.69 -10.37 -2.16
CA THR A 265 41.34 -10.62 -3.44
C THR A 265 40.97 -12.01 -3.92
N TYR A 266 40.78 -12.14 -5.22
CA TYR A 266 40.60 -13.42 -5.90
C TYR A 266 41.57 -13.48 -7.08
N LYS A 267 42.26 -14.61 -7.21
CA LYS A 267 43.24 -14.90 -8.26
C LYS A 267 42.88 -16.23 -8.91
N GLY A 268 42.48 -16.21 -10.18
CA GLY A 268 41.99 -17.40 -10.86
C GLY A 268 41.24 -17.10 -12.15
N THR A 269 40.88 -18.16 -12.87
CA THR A 269 40.15 -18.06 -14.15
C THR A 269 38.66 -18.34 -14.01
N GLY A 270 38.21 -18.75 -12.82
CA GLY A 270 36.81 -19.07 -12.55
C GLY A 270 36.01 -17.87 -12.08
N ASN A 271 34.86 -18.16 -11.49
CA ASN A 271 33.91 -17.15 -11.02
C ASN A 271 34.09 -16.93 -9.51
N PHE A 272 34.14 -15.66 -9.10
CA PHE A 272 34.21 -15.22 -7.71
C PHE A 272 32.95 -14.44 -7.34
N ILE A 273 32.18 -15.01 -6.43
CA ILE A 273 30.89 -14.49 -5.99
C ILE A 273 30.92 -14.28 -4.48
N VAL A 274 30.50 -13.10 -4.04
CA VAL A 274 30.29 -12.79 -2.62
C VAL A 274 28.88 -12.24 -2.44
N LYS A 275 28.11 -12.81 -1.53
CA LYS A 275 26.72 -12.39 -1.25
C LYS A 275 26.48 -12.22 0.24
N LEU A 276 25.63 -11.26 0.57
CA LEU A 276 25.11 -11.07 1.92
C LEU A 276 23.61 -11.39 1.92
N SER A 277 23.18 -12.23 2.84
CA SER A 277 21.77 -12.55 3.04
C SER A 277 21.36 -12.31 4.50
N ASP A 278 20.08 -11.99 4.68
CA ASP A 278 19.49 -11.70 5.98
C ASP A 278 19.21 -13.00 6.78
N SER A 279 18.71 -12.87 8.00
CA SER A 279 18.40 -14.03 8.85
C SER A 279 17.32 -14.98 8.28
N ASN A 280 16.49 -14.50 7.35
CA ASN A 280 15.48 -15.29 6.62
C ASN A 280 16.03 -15.87 5.31
N GLN A 281 17.33 -15.72 5.05
CA GLN A 281 18.00 -16.09 3.79
C GLN A 281 17.51 -15.30 2.57
N ASN A 282 16.92 -14.13 2.76
CA ASN A 282 16.66 -13.20 1.67
C ASN A 282 17.97 -12.51 1.29
N LEU A 283 18.23 -12.39 -0.02
CA LEU A 283 19.40 -11.69 -0.53
C LEU A 283 19.31 -10.20 -0.15
N VAL A 284 20.34 -9.71 0.54
CA VAL A 284 20.52 -8.29 0.86
C VAL A 284 21.32 -7.61 -0.25
N GLU A 285 22.47 -8.19 -0.61
CA GLU A 285 23.40 -7.57 -1.55
C GLU A 285 24.30 -8.61 -2.24
N VAL A 286 24.67 -8.35 -3.50
CA VAL A 286 25.74 -9.05 -4.20
C VAL A 286 26.99 -8.19 -4.11
N ILE A 287 27.93 -8.60 -3.26
CA ILE A 287 29.15 -7.84 -2.99
C ILE A 287 30.12 -7.92 -4.16
N ALA A 288 30.28 -9.11 -4.74
CA ALA A 288 31.10 -9.37 -5.93
C ALA A 288 30.46 -10.48 -6.77
N ASN A 289 30.65 -10.41 -8.09
CA ASN A 289 30.25 -11.45 -9.05
C ASN A 289 31.07 -11.29 -10.33
N GLU A 290 32.32 -11.75 -10.30
CA GLU A 290 33.32 -11.45 -11.31
C GLU A 290 33.99 -12.73 -11.82
N ILE A 291 34.36 -12.73 -13.11
CA ILE A 291 35.13 -13.83 -13.71
C ILE A 291 36.56 -13.36 -13.93
N GLY A 292 37.53 -14.13 -13.47
CA GLY A 292 38.94 -13.75 -13.52
C GLY A 292 39.42 -13.08 -12.24
N ASP A 293 40.66 -12.61 -12.24
CA ASP A 293 41.27 -11.88 -11.13
C ASP A 293 40.42 -10.68 -10.68
N TYR A 294 40.20 -10.54 -9.37
CA TYR A 294 39.39 -9.45 -8.81
C TYR A 294 39.90 -8.98 -7.44
N VAL A 295 39.68 -7.70 -7.14
CA VAL A 295 39.92 -7.09 -5.83
C VAL A 295 38.64 -6.41 -5.38
N ALA A 296 38.07 -6.89 -4.29
CA ALA A 296 36.87 -6.35 -3.69
C ALA A 296 37.23 -5.36 -2.57
N ASP A 297 36.58 -4.20 -2.58
CA ASP A 297 36.53 -3.24 -1.47
C ASP A 297 35.15 -2.58 -1.51
N LYS A 298 34.22 -3.05 -0.67
CA LYS A 298 32.81 -2.64 -0.71
C LYS A 298 32.22 -2.51 0.68
N ILE A 299 31.51 -1.41 0.91
CA ILE A 299 30.70 -1.18 2.11
C ILE A 299 29.24 -1.45 1.77
N VAL A 300 28.58 -2.31 2.55
CA VAL A 300 27.17 -2.67 2.41
C VAL A 300 26.42 -2.17 3.64
N SER A 301 25.39 -1.36 3.44
CA SER A 301 24.45 -0.98 4.51
C SER A 301 23.39 -2.06 4.67
N VAL A 302 23.00 -2.36 5.92
CA VAL A 302 21.96 -3.34 6.22
C VAL A 302 20.78 -2.70 6.93
N ASP A 303 19.58 -3.23 6.71
CA ASP A 303 18.33 -2.65 7.22
C ASP A 303 18.17 -2.78 8.74
N TYR A 304 18.86 -3.75 9.36
CA TYR A 304 18.79 -3.97 10.80
C TYR A 304 20.10 -4.51 11.40
N VAL A 305 20.33 -4.20 12.68
CA VAL A 305 21.38 -4.86 13.48
C VAL A 305 20.97 -6.29 13.77
N GLY A 306 21.84 -7.26 13.51
CA GLY A 306 21.50 -8.65 13.71
C GLY A 306 22.45 -9.64 13.06
N TRP A 307 22.00 -10.89 12.98
CA TRP A 307 22.71 -11.98 12.32
C TRP A 307 22.44 -11.99 10.81
N TYR A 308 23.50 -12.14 10.04
CA TYR A 308 23.50 -12.25 8.58
C TYR A 308 24.33 -13.46 8.15
N TYR A 309 24.17 -13.84 6.88
CA TYR A 309 24.94 -14.88 6.24
C TYR A 309 25.78 -14.29 5.11
N LEU A 310 27.10 -14.35 5.27
CA LEU A 310 28.07 -13.97 4.25
C LEU A 310 28.51 -15.24 3.51
N GLU A 311 28.16 -15.32 2.24
CA GLU A 311 28.57 -16.40 1.35
C GLU A 311 29.72 -15.92 0.46
N VAL A 312 30.82 -16.68 0.45
CA VAL A 312 31.95 -16.52 -0.47
C VAL A 312 32.07 -17.79 -1.30
N HIS A 313 32.02 -17.67 -2.60
CA HIS A 313 32.10 -18.79 -3.54
C HIS A 313 33.09 -18.47 -4.65
N GLY A 314 34.03 -19.39 -4.90
CA GLY A 314 35.05 -19.24 -5.92
C GLY A 314 35.30 -20.57 -6.62
N THR A 315 35.41 -20.56 -7.95
CA THR A 315 35.83 -21.75 -8.72
C THR A 315 37.20 -21.51 -9.34
N TYR A 316 38.02 -22.54 -9.53
CA TYR A 316 39.30 -22.46 -10.28
C TYR A 316 40.20 -21.27 -9.93
N GLY A 317 40.39 -21.00 -8.64
CA GLY A 317 41.20 -19.90 -8.14
C GLY A 317 41.36 -19.92 -6.62
N GLU A 318 42.15 -18.97 -6.12
CA GLU A 318 42.39 -18.76 -4.71
C GLU A 318 41.82 -17.40 -4.29
N TRP A 319 41.35 -17.29 -3.05
CA TRP A 319 40.89 -16.03 -2.49
C TRP A 319 41.40 -15.78 -1.09
N THR A 320 41.54 -14.50 -0.77
CA THR A 320 41.69 -14.02 0.60
C THR A 320 40.65 -12.94 0.84
N TYR A 321 40.09 -12.87 2.03
CA TYR A 321 39.15 -11.83 2.38
C TYR A 321 39.18 -11.55 3.87
N GLN A 322 38.64 -10.40 4.23
CA GLN A 322 38.29 -10.03 5.58
C GLN A 322 37.04 -9.16 5.52
N TRP A 323 36.28 -9.15 6.60
CA TRP A 323 35.21 -8.20 6.78
C TRP A 323 35.35 -7.52 8.13
N ASN A 324 35.00 -6.25 8.16
CA ASN A 324 34.94 -5.46 9.38
C ASN A 324 33.50 -4.99 9.59
N ASN A 325 33.00 -5.22 10.80
CA ASN A 325 31.69 -4.74 11.24
C ASN A 325 31.90 -3.54 12.19
N SER A 326 33.07 -2.88 12.08
CA SER A 326 33.63 -2.03 13.12
C SER A 326 32.86 -0.72 13.30
N VAL A 327 32.33 -0.57 14.52
CA VAL A 327 32.47 0.65 15.34
C VAL A 327 33.75 0.56 16.22
N PHE A 328 34.52 -0.53 16.14
CA PHE A 328 35.64 -0.84 17.05
C PHE A 328 37.00 -0.97 16.35
N ASN A 329 37.54 0.13 15.84
CA ASN A 329 38.99 0.29 15.60
C ASN A 329 39.36 1.76 15.79
N SER A 330 39.73 2.11 17.02
CA SER A 330 40.59 3.24 17.36
C SER A 330 41.42 2.87 18.57
#